data_AF-A0A0B8ZAF9-F1
#
_entry.id   AF-A0A0B8ZAF9-F1
#
_cell.length_a   1.000
_cell.length_b   1.000
_cell.length_c   1.000
_cell.angle_alpha   90.00
_cell.angle_beta   90.00
_cell.angle_gamma   90.00
#
_symmetry.space_group_name_H-M   'P 1'
#
loop_
_entity.id
_entity.type
_entity.pdbx_description
1 polymer ?
#
loop_
_entity_poly.entity_id
_entity_poly.type
_entity_poly.pdbx_seq_one_letter_code
_entity_poly.pdbx_strand_id
1 'polypeptide(L)'
;MSVTLLASAALLAVPVADGPLVPEVALVQDSQASAAGAATPLPAETPSEPQPTAPIALPQAPAPSLDQIEQDEQAIVVSGEKTPRQDPMQAVNQASYDAVQAVDDAVIAPVANVYEKGVPRPIRMGLRNFLRNLTEPIVALNYLLQLKPGKAAETVGRFAINSTIGVGGVIDVAKNKPFNLPYRRNGFAYTFGYYGIGPGPYMFLPLVGPTTLRDVIGLGLDRFLMPFAVGGPLRNPGYVYGSFVIRSLDERVANDELFKRIREESNPYASYRELYLKTRQAEIDALKGKADFQKEGSITLPAITPTPPPAMPSAASEPVPATPPAPIFVSEPVVQPLPSAR
;
A
#
# COMPACT_ATOMS: atom_id res chain seq x y z
N MET A 1 -7.87 -3.20 -44.56
CA MET A 1 -7.07 -4.28 -43.96
C MET A 1 -5.63 -3.82 -43.89
N SER A 2 -4.98 -4.10 -42.75
CA SER A 2 -3.54 -3.97 -42.47
C SER A 2 -2.96 -2.57 -42.29
N VAL A 3 -2.66 -2.24 -41.03
CA VAL A 3 -1.56 -1.35 -40.62
C VAL A 3 -0.85 -2.00 -39.43
N THR A 4 0.25 -2.69 -39.77
CA THR A 4 1.58 -2.65 -39.17
C THR A 4 1.85 -3.21 -37.76
N LEU A 5 2.70 -4.24 -37.77
CA LEU A 5 3.35 -4.96 -36.66
C LEU A 5 4.08 -4.06 -35.67
N LEU A 6 4.05 -4.45 -34.40
CA LEU A 6 4.87 -3.92 -33.32
C LEU A 6 5.57 -5.08 -32.58
N ALA A 7 6.79 -4.78 -32.14
CA ALA A 7 7.68 -5.54 -31.24
C ALA A 7 8.57 -6.63 -31.88
N SER A 8 9.67 -6.16 -32.49
CA SER A 8 10.88 -6.95 -32.66
C SER A 8 11.46 -7.34 -31.30
N ALA A 9 11.48 -8.65 -31.05
CA ALA A 9 12.40 -9.30 -30.14
C ALA A 9 13.78 -9.39 -30.81
N ALA A 10 14.80 -8.77 -30.21
CA ALA A 10 16.22 -9.15 -30.27
C ALA A 10 17.09 -8.02 -29.72
N LEU A 11 17.85 -8.27 -28.64
CA LEU A 11 19.31 -8.09 -28.64
C LEU A 11 19.89 -8.66 -27.32
N LEU A 12 20.52 -9.83 -27.45
CA LEU A 12 21.49 -10.42 -26.53
C LEU A 12 22.84 -10.39 -27.24
N ALA A 13 23.86 -9.71 -26.70
CA ALA A 13 25.31 -9.98 -26.89
C ALA A 13 26.24 -8.98 -26.13
N VAL A 14 26.81 -9.43 -24.98
CA VAL A 14 28.20 -9.40 -24.39
C VAL A 14 29.29 -8.47 -25.05
N PRO A 15 30.30 -7.82 -24.35
CA PRO A 15 31.21 -8.38 -23.31
C PRO A 15 31.62 -7.54 -22.07
N VAL A 16 32.29 -8.27 -21.15
CA VAL A 16 32.89 -7.94 -19.85
C VAL A 16 34.28 -7.30 -19.99
N ALA A 17 34.68 -6.42 -19.05
CA ALA A 17 36.08 -6.04 -18.82
C ALA A 17 36.37 -5.89 -17.31
N ASP A 18 37.53 -6.40 -16.90
CA ASP A 18 38.08 -6.62 -15.55
C ASP A 18 38.59 -5.36 -14.79
N GLY A 19 38.70 -5.47 -13.45
CA GLY A 19 39.67 -4.74 -12.63
C GLY A 19 39.16 -4.24 -11.24
N PRO A 20 39.77 -4.64 -10.10
CA PRO A 20 39.32 -4.26 -8.75
C PRO A 20 40.14 -3.12 -8.12
N LEU A 21 39.53 -2.26 -7.29
CA LEU A 21 40.24 -1.38 -6.35
C LEU A 21 39.53 -1.37 -4.98
N VAL A 22 40.30 -1.68 -3.95
CA VAL A 22 39.95 -1.84 -2.52
C VAL A 22 40.18 -0.51 -1.77
N PRO A 23 39.45 -0.18 -0.67
CA PRO A 23 39.55 1.12 0.00
C PRO A 23 40.56 1.15 1.16
N GLU A 24 41.15 2.33 1.41
CA GLU A 24 42.08 2.61 2.52
C GLU A 24 41.38 3.45 3.61
N VAL A 25 41.52 3.01 4.87
CA VAL A 25 41.01 3.64 6.09
C VAL A 25 42.14 4.42 6.75
N ALA A 26 41.92 5.68 7.10
CA ALA A 26 42.84 6.46 7.92
C ALA A 26 42.16 6.94 9.22
N LEU A 27 42.72 6.47 10.33
CA LEU A 27 42.50 6.93 11.71
C LEU A 27 43.18 8.30 11.92
N VAL A 28 42.55 9.20 12.67
CA VAL A 28 43.25 10.29 13.37
C VAL A 28 42.68 10.42 14.78
N GLN A 29 43.60 10.46 15.73
CA GLN A 29 43.42 10.52 17.17
C GLN A 29 44.13 11.79 17.70
N ASP A 30 43.65 12.29 18.85
CA ASP A 30 44.21 13.32 19.76
C ASP A 30 44.10 14.81 19.31
N SER A 31 43.80 15.81 20.16
CA SER A 31 43.99 15.98 21.62
C SER A 31 43.01 17.00 22.25
N GLN A 32 43.01 16.98 23.58
CA GLN A 32 42.19 17.60 24.63
C GLN A 32 42.12 19.13 24.74
N ALA A 33 41.08 19.61 25.46
CA ALA A 33 41.23 20.68 26.45
C ALA A 33 40.26 20.46 27.65
N SER A 34 40.79 20.76 28.83
CA SER A 34 40.33 20.41 30.18
C SER A 34 39.56 21.55 30.85
N ALA A 35 38.58 21.21 31.72
CA ALA A 35 38.29 21.96 32.93
C ALA A 35 37.56 21.07 33.96
N ALA A 36 38.14 20.97 35.14
CA ALA A 36 37.72 20.17 36.28
C ALA A 36 36.68 20.86 37.17
N GLY A 37 35.89 20.06 37.88
CA GLY A 37 35.06 20.48 39.02
C GLY A 37 34.44 19.25 39.69
N ALA A 38 34.84 18.98 40.93
CA ALA A 38 34.80 17.69 41.62
C ALA A 38 33.46 17.33 42.30
N ALA A 39 33.21 16.03 42.50
CA ALA A 39 32.72 15.42 43.75
C ALA A 39 32.78 13.87 43.69
N THR A 40 33.42 13.25 44.69
CA THR A 40 33.56 11.79 44.94
C THR A 40 32.40 11.27 45.84
N PRO A 41 32.23 9.95 46.13
CA PRO A 41 30.96 9.22 45.96
C PRO A 41 30.48 8.48 47.25
N LEU A 42 29.51 7.55 47.08
CA LEU A 42 29.08 6.39 47.92
C LEU A 42 27.63 6.48 48.43
N PRO A 43 26.95 5.36 48.79
CA PRO A 43 26.94 4.00 48.22
C PRO A 43 25.51 3.46 47.96
N ALA A 44 25.42 2.26 47.39
CA ALA A 44 24.19 1.52 47.13
C ALA A 44 23.56 0.92 48.40
N GLU A 45 22.22 0.95 48.50
CA GLU A 45 21.45 0.00 49.30
C GLU A 45 20.18 -0.45 48.55
N THR A 46 19.93 -1.75 48.60
CA THR A 46 18.72 -2.43 48.11
C THR A 46 17.78 -2.72 49.31
N PRO A 47 16.57 -3.26 49.11
CA PRO A 47 15.30 -2.71 49.57
C PRO A 47 14.85 -3.24 50.95
N SER A 48 14.01 -2.47 51.65
CA SER A 48 13.22 -2.94 52.79
C SER A 48 11.75 -2.57 52.57
N GLU A 49 10.89 -3.59 52.61
CA GLU A 49 9.42 -3.52 52.69
C GLU A 49 9.00 -4.09 54.07
N PRO A 50 7.74 -4.04 54.52
CA PRO A 50 6.78 -2.92 54.63
C PRO A 50 6.16 -2.84 56.06
N GLN A 51 5.37 -1.79 56.34
CA GLN A 51 4.11 -1.74 57.15
C GLN A 51 3.89 -0.33 57.76
N PRO A 52 2.68 0.05 58.22
CA PRO A 52 1.36 0.01 57.57
C PRO A 52 0.63 1.37 57.72
N THR A 53 0.09 1.96 56.64
CA THR A 53 -0.74 3.18 56.75
C THR A 53 -2.19 2.85 56.40
N ALA A 54 -3.09 3.23 57.32
CA ALA A 54 -4.54 3.00 57.27
C ALA A 54 -5.19 3.51 55.96
N PRO A 55 -6.29 2.89 55.51
CA PRO A 55 -6.89 3.17 54.21
C PRO A 55 -7.60 4.53 54.19
N ILE A 56 -7.18 5.40 53.26
CA ILE A 56 -7.97 6.56 52.84
C ILE A 56 -9.07 6.02 51.92
N ALA A 57 -10.33 6.11 52.36
CA ALA A 57 -11.48 5.77 51.55
C ALA A 57 -11.61 6.74 50.36
N LEU A 58 -11.52 6.20 49.14
CA LEU A 58 -11.87 6.92 47.92
C LEU A 58 -13.41 7.14 47.89
N PRO A 59 -13.91 8.34 47.56
CA PRO A 59 -15.31 8.53 47.24
C PRO A 59 -15.67 7.63 46.05
N GLN A 60 -16.51 6.62 46.27
CA GLN A 60 -17.08 5.84 45.19
C GLN A 60 -18.06 6.75 44.44
N ALA A 61 -17.68 7.19 43.24
CA ALA A 61 -18.64 7.71 42.29
C ALA A 61 -19.65 6.58 41.97
N PRO A 62 -20.96 6.82 42.08
CA PRO A 62 -21.94 5.79 41.75
C PRO A 62 -21.76 5.38 40.29
N ALA A 63 -21.74 4.08 40.04
CA ALA A 63 -21.75 3.53 38.68
C ALA A 63 -22.96 4.12 37.92
N PRO A 64 -22.80 4.50 36.64
CA PRO A 64 -23.90 5.04 35.87
C PRO A 64 -25.03 4.01 35.80
N SER A 65 -26.27 4.46 36.04
CA SER A 65 -27.46 3.64 35.86
C SER A 65 -27.67 3.33 34.38
N LEU A 66 -28.32 2.21 34.06
CA LEU A 66 -28.57 1.76 32.69
C LEU A 66 -29.26 2.84 31.82
N ASP A 67 -30.04 3.73 32.43
CA ASP A 67 -30.69 4.86 31.77
C ASP A 67 -29.71 5.92 31.22
N GLN A 68 -28.49 6.01 31.77
CA GLN A 68 -27.44 6.92 31.29
C GLN A 68 -26.66 6.33 30.11
N ILE A 69 -26.70 5.01 29.92
CA ILE A 69 -26.04 4.33 28.79
C ILE A 69 -26.88 4.49 27.51
N GLU A 70 -28.21 4.51 27.63
CA GLU A 70 -29.11 4.72 26.47
C GLU A 70 -29.04 6.13 25.87
N GLN A 71 -28.60 7.14 26.63
CA GLN A 71 -28.52 8.52 26.13
C GLN A 71 -27.21 8.83 25.36
N ASP A 72 -26.18 7.98 25.49
CA ASP A 72 -24.90 8.14 24.78
C ASP A 72 -24.92 7.49 23.38
N GLU A 73 -25.96 6.72 23.03
CA GLU A 73 -26.13 6.14 21.68
C GLU A 73 -26.50 7.18 20.61
N GLN A 74 -26.78 8.42 20.99
CA GLN A 74 -26.98 9.54 20.06
C GLN A 74 -25.72 10.39 19.85
N ALA A 75 -24.54 9.88 20.23
CA ALA A 75 -23.31 10.37 19.65
C ALA A 75 -23.33 10.06 18.14
N ILE A 76 -23.82 11.01 17.35
CA ILE A 76 -23.59 11.06 15.91
C ILE A 76 -22.07 11.21 15.75
N VAL A 77 -21.38 10.08 15.77
CA VAL A 77 -20.03 9.98 15.26
C VAL A 77 -20.17 10.23 13.77
N VAL A 78 -20.01 11.49 13.38
CA VAL A 78 -19.67 11.84 12.00
C VAL A 78 -18.27 11.25 11.78
N SER A 79 -18.22 9.93 11.58
CA SER A 79 -17.15 9.32 10.84
C SER A 79 -17.35 9.89 9.46
N GLY A 80 -16.65 10.99 9.17
CA GLY A 80 -16.60 11.55 7.84
C GLY A 80 -16.05 10.44 6.97
N GLU A 81 -16.94 9.66 6.36
CA GLU A 81 -16.60 8.79 5.26
C GLU A 81 -16.09 9.76 4.20
N LYS A 82 -14.76 9.89 4.19
CA LYS A 82 -14.06 10.77 3.28
C LYS A 82 -14.37 10.18 1.93
N THR A 83 -15.37 10.75 1.24
CA THR A 83 -15.83 10.30 -0.08
C THR A 83 -14.58 9.95 -0.86
N PRO A 84 -14.42 8.69 -1.33
CA PRO A 84 -13.19 8.26 -1.96
C PRO A 84 -12.82 9.33 -2.97
N ARG A 85 -11.69 10.01 -2.75
CA ARG A 85 -11.31 11.18 -3.55
C ARG A 85 -11.50 10.77 -5.00
N GLN A 86 -12.46 11.39 -5.69
CA GLN A 86 -12.82 10.98 -7.04
C GLN A 86 -11.55 11.00 -7.88
N ASP A 87 -11.33 9.95 -8.66
CA ASP A 87 -10.15 9.84 -9.49
C ASP A 87 -10.22 10.89 -10.60
N PRO A 88 -9.37 11.93 -10.59
CA PRO A 88 -9.46 13.01 -11.58
C PRO A 88 -9.23 12.53 -13.02
N MET A 89 -8.55 11.38 -13.17
CA MET A 89 -8.20 10.79 -14.46
C MET A 89 -8.92 9.45 -14.69
N GLN A 90 -10.10 9.25 -14.08
CA GLN A 90 -10.82 7.98 -14.13
C GLN A 90 -10.97 7.42 -15.53
N ALA A 91 -11.39 8.23 -16.51
CA ALA A 91 -11.59 7.77 -17.88
C ALA A 91 -10.30 7.22 -18.52
N VAL A 92 -9.17 7.91 -18.32
CA VAL A 92 -7.86 7.49 -18.85
C VAL A 92 -7.36 6.23 -18.13
N ASN A 93 -7.51 6.20 -16.80
CA ASN A 93 -7.08 5.06 -16.00
C ASN A 93 -7.93 3.81 -16.26
N GLN A 94 -9.24 3.97 -16.45
CA GLN A 94 -10.14 2.88 -16.84
C GLN A 94 -9.77 2.34 -18.22
N ALA A 95 -9.58 3.21 -19.22
CA ALA A 95 -9.18 2.78 -20.56
C ALA A 95 -7.83 2.04 -20.56
N SER A 96 -6.88 2.53 -19.75
CA SER A 96 -5.60 1.86 -19.53
C SER A 96 -5.76 0.50 -18.84
N TYR A 97 -6.62 0.42 -17.81
CA TYR A 97 -6.97 -0.83 -17.15
C TYR A 97 -7.56 -1.83 -18.14
N ASP A 98 -8.58 -1.45 -18.90
CA ASP A 98 -9.24 -2.33 -19.88
C ASP A 98 -8.25 -2.83 -20.94
N ALA A 99 -7.37 -1.96 -21.44
CA ALA A 99 -6.33 -2.33 -22.39
C ALA A 99 -5.32 -3.32 -21.79
N VAL A 100 -4.88 -3.11 -20.55
CA VAL A 100 -3.98 -4.03 -19.85
C VAL A 100 -4.65 -5.36 -19.56
N GLN A 101 -5.93 -5.38 -19.20
CA GLN A 101 -6.69 -6.60 -18.99
C GLN A 101 -6.82 -7.41 -20.29
N ALA A 102 -7.10 -6.75 -21.42
CA ALA A 102 -7.13 -7.43 -22.72
C ALA A 102 -5.77 -8.06 -23.09
N VAL A 103 -4.66 -7.38 -22.78
CA VAL A 103 -3.30 -7.94 -22.97
C VAL A 103 -3.00 -9.06 -21.98
N ASP A 104 -3.47 -8.96 -20.73
CA ASP A 104 -3.33 -10.03 -19.74
C ASP A 104 -4.00 -11.30 -20.23
N ASP A 105 -5.27 -11.21 -20.63
CA ASP A 105 -6.05 -12.37 -21.06
C ASP A 105 -5.51 -12.98 -22.36
N ALA A 106 -5.05 -12.15 -23.30
CA ALA A 106 -4.56 -12.62 -24.59
C ALA A 106 -3.13 -13.18 -24.55
N VAL A 107 -2.25 -12.63 -23.70
CA VAL A 107 -0.80 -12.92 -23.75
C VAL A 107 -0.24 -13.31 -22.39
N ILE A 108 -0.42 -12.47 -21.36
CA ILE A 108 0.30 -12.65 -20.10
C ILE A 108 -0.22 -13.86 -19.32
N ALA A 109 -1.53 -14.05 -19.21
CA ALA A 109 -2.14 -15.17 -18.51
C ALA A 109 -1.81 -16.53 -19.15
N PRO A 110 -1.88 -16.71 -20.49
CA PRO A 110 -1.38 -17.93 -21.14
C PRO A 110 0.11 -18.19 -20.87
N VAL A 111 0.97 -17.17 -20.98
CA VAL A 111 2.42 -17.32 -20.73
C VAL A 111 2.68 -17.64 -19.25
N ALA A 112 1.98 -16.99 -18.33
CA ALA A 112 2.06 -17.24 -16.90
C ALA A 112 1.64 -18.68 -16.55
N ASN A 113 0.60 -19.21 -17.20
CA ASN A 113 0.17 -20.61 -17.05
C ASN A 113 1.24 -21.59 -17.53
N VAL A 114 1.90 -21.31 -18.66
CA VAL A 114 3.01 -22.13 -19.15
C VAL A 114 4.20 -22.05 -18.21
N TYR A 115 4.55 -20.85 -17.71
CA TYR A 115 5.60 -20.66 -16.72
C TYR A 115 5.32 -21.40 -15.40
N GLU A 116 4.09 -21.34 -14.90
CA GLU A 116 3.66 -22.06 -13.70
C GLU A 116 3.83 -23.58 -13.85
N LYS A 117 3.41 -24.14 -14.99
CA LYS A 117 3.49 -25.57 -15.28
C LYS A 117 4.91 -26.03 -15.59
N GLY A 118 5.69 -25.21 -16.29
CA GLY A 118 7.04 -25.54 -16.74
C GLY A 118 8.11 -25.33 -15.67
N VAL A 119 7.91 -24.39 -14.73
CA VAL A 119 8.89 -24.08 -13.69
C VAL A 119 8.42 -24.56 -12.32
N PRO A 120 9.09 -25.56 -11.72
CA PRO A 120 8.77 -26.06 -10.39
C PRO A 120 8.73 -24.94 -9.34
N ARG A 121 7.76 -25.06 -8.41
CA ARG A 121 7.56 -24.09 -7.31
C ARG A 121 8.85 -23.74 -6.54
N PRO A 122 9.77 -24.67 -6.21
CA PRO A 122 11.02 -24.33 -5.53
C PRO A 122 11.89 -23.34 -6.32
N ILE A 123 11.96 -23.50 -7.65
CA ILE A 123 12.74 -22.61 -8.51
C ILE A 123 12.08 -21.22 -8.58
N ARG A 124 10.75 -21.17 -8.76
CA ARG A 124 10.00 -19.90 -8.76
C ARG A 124 10.18 -19.14 -7.45
N MET A 125 10.06 -19.83 -6.32
CA MET A 125 10.30 -19.25 -5.00
C MET A 125 11.75 -18.79 -4.84
N GLY A 126 12.71 -19.59 -5.33
CA GLY A 126 14.12 -19.23 -5.27
C GLY A 126 14.43 -17.94 -6.03
N LEU A 127 13.90 -17.82 -7.24
CA LEU A 127 14.02 -16.63 -8.08
C LEU A 127 13.36 -15.41 -7.44
N ARG A 128 12.17 -15.56 -6.86
CA ARG A 128 11.50 -14.52 -6.09
C ARG A 128 12.35 -14.05 -4.90
N ASN A 129 12.92 -14.98 -4.14
CA ASN A 129 13.77 -14.64 -2.98
C ASN A 129 15.02 -13.90 -3.43
N PHE A 130 15.66 -14.37 -4.49
CA PHE A 130 16.84 -13.76 -5.07
C PHE A 130 16.55 -12.32 -5.51
N LEU A 131 15.49 -12.10 -6.28
CA LEU A 131 15.08 -10.75 -6.71
C LEU A 131 14.72 -9.83 -5.53
N ARG A 132 14.13 -10.36 -4.45
CA ARG A 132 13.90 -9.60 -3.21
C ARG A 132 15.22 -9.26 -2.52
N ASN A 133 16.15 -10.21 -2.43
CA ASN A 133 17.46 -10.01 -1.82
C ASN A 133 18.23 -8.87 -2.49
N LEU A 134 18.15 -8.74 -3.82
CA LEU A 134 18.76 -7.62 -4.56
C LEU A 134 18.19 -6.25 -4.16
N THR A 135 16.97 -6.17 -3.63
CA THR A 135 16.37 -4.90 -3.21
C THR A 135 16.69 -4.52 -1.75
N GLU A 136 17.21 -5.45 -0.94
CA GLU A 136 17.47 -5.24 0.49
C GLU A 136 18.40 -4.05 0.78
N PRO A 137 19.46 -3.77 0.01
CA PRO A 137 20.31 -2.60 0.26
C PRO A 137 19.54 -1.27 0.17
N ILE A 138 18.62 -1.15 -0.81
CA ILE A 138 17.76 0.03 -0.95
C ILE A 138 16.72 0.09 0.17
N VAL A 139 16.19 -1.05 0.60
CA VAL A 139 15.28 -1.16 1.76
C VAL A 139 15.98 -0.69 3.04
N ALA A 140 17.22 -1.13 3.27
CA ALA A 140 18.02 -0.75 4.43
C ALA A 140 18.33 0.74 4.44
N LEU A 141 18.72 1.30 3.28
CA LEU A 141 18.92 2.74 3.10
C LEU A 141 17.65 3.51 3.45
N ASN A 142 16.48 3.07 2.98
CA ASN A 142 15.22 3.75 3.26
C ASN A 142 14.83 3.64 4.75
N TYR A 143 15.13 2.54 5.43
CA TYR A 143 14.96 2.48 6.89
C TYR A 143 15.89 3.43 7.63
N LEU A 144 17.12 3.61 7.15
CA LEU A 144 18.05 4.59 7.71
C LEU A 144 17.53 6.02 7.50
N LEU A 145 17.07 6.35 6.30
CA LEU A 145 16.42 7.63 6.00
C LEU A 145 15.22 7.86 6.93
N GLN A 146 14.39 6.85 7.16
CA GLN A 146 13.23 6.92 8.06
C GLN A 146 13.59 6.95 9.56
N LEU A 147 14.87 7.06 9.94
CA LEU A 147 15.38 7.06 11.31
C LEU A 147 15.04 5.77 12.09
N LYS A 148 15.07 4.61 11.41
CA LYS A 148 14.80 3.28 11.99
C LYS A 148 16.05 2.38 11.93
N PRO A 149 17.11 2.68 12.72
CA PRO A 149 18.38 1.96 12.65
C PRO A 149 18.24 0.47 12.95
N GLY A 150 17.35 0.07 13.88
CA GLY A 150 17.08 -1.35 14.17
C GLY A 150 16.53 -2.10 12.95
N LYS A 151 15.58 -1.51 12.22
CA LYS A 151 15.03 -2.13 10.99
C LYS A 151 16.03 -2.12 9.84
N ALA A 152 16.87 -1.10 9.75
CA ALA A 152 17.97 -1.09 8.79
C ALA A 152 18.96 -2.24 9.09
N ALA A 153 19.37 -2.41 10.35
CA ALA A 153 20.27 -3.48 10.77
C ALA A 153 19.68 -4.89 10.54
N GLU A 154 18.40 -5.10 10.88
CA GLU A 154 17.68 -6.35 10.57
C GLU A 154 17.71 -6.66 9.06
N THR A 155 17.51 -5.64 8.22
CA THR A 155 17.50 -5.75 6.76
C THR A 155 18.89 -6.09 6.22
N VAL A 156 19.94 -5.43 6.72
CA VAL A 156 21.34 -5.72 6.34
C VAL A 156 21.74 -7.13 6.78
N GLY A 157 21.39 -7.53 8.00
CA GLY A 157 21.64 -8.88 8.50
C GLY A 157 20.96 -9.94 7.64
N ARG A 158 19.70 -9.70 7.27
CA ARG A 158 18.95 -10.56 6.34
C ARG A 158 19.63 -10.65 4.97
N PHE A 159 20.06 -9.54 4.39
CA PHE A 159 20.80 -9.51 3.14
C PHE A 159 22.11 -10.31 3.23
N ALA A 160 22.88 -10.11 4.29
CA ALA A 160 24.15 -10.81 4.49
C ALA A 160 23.93 -12.33 4.62
N ILE A 161 22.98 -12.76 5.46
CA ILE A 161 22.65 -14.18 5.67
C ILE A 161 22.17 -14.83 4.38
N ASN A 162 21.22 -14.20 3.68
CA ASN A 162 20.66 -14.76 2.45
C ASN A 162 21.69 -14.75 1.32
N SER A 163 22.55 -13.74 1.22
CA SER A 163 23.60 -13.69 0.20
C SER A 163 24.70 -14.73 0.42
N THR A 164 25.04 -15.04 1.68
CA THR A 164 26.10 -15.99 2.04
C THR A 164 25.56 -17.42 2.18
N ILE A 165 24.75 -17.68 3.20
CA ILE A 165 24.18 -19.00 3.52
C ILE A 165 23.05 -19.36 2.56
N GLY A 166 22.25 -18.36 2.17
CA GLY A 166 21.11 -18.54 1.27
C GLY A 166 21.46 -18.63 -0.22
N VAL A 167 22.74 -18.87 -0.56
CA VAL A 167 23.23 -19.01 -1.95
C VAL A 167 22.84 -17.81 -2.81
N GLY A 168 23.36 -16.63 -2.49
CA GLY A 168 23.07 -15.39 -3.22
C GLY A 168 21.64 -14.86 -3.02
N GLY A 169 20.87 -15.42 -2.10
CA GLY A 169 19.50 -15.04 -1.77
C GLY A 169 18.43 -15.93 -2.40
N VAL A 170 18.81 -17.02 -3.07
CA VAL A 170 17.86 -18.00 -3.61
C VAL A 170 17.09 -18.68 -2.47
N ILE A 171 17.76 -19.00 -1.37
CA ILE A 171 17.14 -19.59 -0.19
C ILE A 171 16.98 -18.51 0.87
N ASP A 172 15.73 -18.26 1.28
CA ASP A 172 15.44 -17.32 2.36
C ASP A 172 15.64 -18.00 3.73
N VAL A 173 16.88 -18.01 4.19
CA VAL A 173 17.31 -18.60 5.46
C VAL A 173 17.01 -17.64 6.62
N ALA A 174 17.19 -16.35 6.39
CA ALA A 174 17.07 -15.30 7.41
C ALA A 174 15.69 -15.22 8.06
N LYS A 175 14.61 -15.53 7.32
CA LYS A 175 13.24 -15.51 7.89
C LYS A 175 12.97 -16.63 8.91
N ASN A 176 13.74 -17.71 8.89
CA ASN A 176 13.50 -18.89 9.71
C ASN A 176 14.30 -18.83 11.03
N LYS A 177 13.99 -19.74 11.96
CA LYS A 177 14.81 -19.95 13.16
C LYS A 177 16.25 -20.32 12.73
N PRO A 178 17.29 -19.80 13.40
CA PRO A 178 17.26 -19.01 14.65
C PRO A 178 17.18 -17.48 14.46
N PHE A 179 17.21 -16.96 13.23
CA PHE A 179 17.39 -15.53 12.97
C PHE A 179 16.09 -14.72 13.06
N ASN A 180 14.97 -15.29 12.60
CA ASN A 180 13.64 -14.66 12.67
C ASN A 180 13.58 -13.24 12.05
N LEU A 181 14.21 -13.04 10.90
CA LEU A 181 14.25 -11.77 10.17
C LEU A 181 13.31 -11.82 8.94
N PRO A 182 12.01 -11.48 9.08
CA PRO A 182 11.07 -11.50 7.96
C PRO A 182 11.38 -10.40 6.95
N TYR A 183 11.08 -10.67 5.68
CA TYR A 183 11.15 -9.67 4.62
C TYR A 183 10.17 -8.52 4.88
N ARG A 184 10.60 -7.29 4.62
CA ARG A 184 9.75 -6.11 4.69
C ARG A 184 9.96 -5.24 3.47
N ARG A 185 8.86 -4.91 2.80
CA ARG A 185 8.91 -4.03 1.63
C ARG A 185 9.13 -2.60 2.09
N ASN A 186 10.12 -1.93 1.51
CA ASN A 186 10.39 -0.50 1.72
C ASN A 186 11.07 0.07 0.47
N GLY A 187 11.15 1.40 0.37
CA GLY A 187 11.67 2.11 -0.80
C GLY A 187 11.39 3.61 -0.73
N PHE A 188 11.82 4.38 -1.73
CA PHE A 188 11.67 5.84 -1.68
C PHE A 188 10.21 6.29 -1.62
N ALA A 189 9.30 5.59 -2.31
CA ALA A 189 7.86 5.85 -2.23
C ALA A 189 7.32 5.79 -0.79
N TYR A 190 7.80 4.80 -0.02
CA TYR A 190 7.44 4.62 1.38
C TYR A 190 8.06 5.70 2.26
N THR A 191 9.32 6.05 2.03
CA THR A 191 10.00 7.14 2.74
C THR A 191 9.29 8.47 2.53
N PHE A 192 8.87 8.79 1.31
CA PHE A 192 8.06 9.96 1.03
C PHE A 192 6.73 9.95 1.80
N GLY A 193 6.02 8.81 1.79
CA GLY A 193 4.80 8.65 2.59
C GLY A 193 5.03 8.77 4.10
N TYR A 194 6.16 8.26 4.59
CA TYR A 194 6.56 8.37 5.99
C TYR A 194 6.71 9.84 6.40
N TYR A 195 7.33 10.67 5.56
CA TYR A 195 7.44 12.12 5.77
C TYR A 195 6.16 12.93 5.44
N GLY A 196 5.06 12.25 5.11
CA GLY A 196 3.77 12.91 4.90
C GLY A 196 3.52 13.41 3.47
N ILE A 197 4.41 13.09 2.52
CA ILE A 197 4.13 13.32 1.11
C ILE A 197 2.96 12.41 0.71
N GLY A 198 1.84 13.05 0.35
CA GLY A 198 0.64 12.35 -0.10
C GLY A 198 0.87 11.54 -1.39
N PRO A 199 -0.05 10.62 -1.73
CA PRO A 199 0.08 9.80 -2.94
C PRO A 199 0.12 10.65 -4.22
N GLY A 200 -0.59 11.79 -4.24
CA GLY A 200 -0.85 12.54 -5.46
C GLY A 200 -1.94 11.86 -6.31
N PRO A 201 -2.02 12.20 -7.61
CA PRO A 201 -2.95 11.54 -8.54
C PRO A 201 -2.70 10.04 -8.62
N TYR A 202 -3.79 9.27 -8.66
CA TYR A 202 -3.76 7.85 -8.96
C TYR A 202 -3.61 7.67 -10.47
N MET A 203 -2.84 6.66 -10.87
CA MET A 203 -2.64 6.30 -12.27
C MET A 203 -2.68 4.79 -12.40
N PHE A 204 -3.31 4.31 -13.48
CA PHE A 204 -3.17 2.91 -13.89
C PHE A 204 -2.27 2.87 -15.13
N LEU A 205 -1.02 2.43 -14.96
CA LEU A 205 -0.03 2.46 -16.03
C LEU A 205 0.14 1.06 -16.64
N PRO A 206 0.30 0.94 -17.97
CA PRO A 206 0.69 -0.33 -18.58
C PRO A 206 2.00 -0.85 -17.97
N LEU A 207 2.10 -2.18 -17.81
CA LEU A 207 3.24 -2.91 -17.23
C LEU A 207 3.48 -2.67 -15.72
N VAL A 208 3.21 -1.47 -15.20
CA VAL A 208 3.39 -1.13 -13.79
C VAL A 208 2.15 -1.48 -12.97
N GLY A 209 0.96 -1.30 -13.54
CA GLY A 209 -0.32 -1.49 -12.88
C GLY A 209 -0.76 -0.27 -12.06
N PRO A 210 -1.52 -0.47 -10.97
CA PRO A 210 -2.00 0.63 -10.12
C PRO A 210 -0.83 1.31 -9.43
N THR A 211 -0.77 2.64 -9.51
CA THR A 211 0.29 3.45 -8.93
C THR A 211 -0.19 4.86 -8.60
N THR A 212 0.67 5.66 -7.99
CA THR A 212 0.45 7.07 -7.69
C THR A 212 1.65 7.90 -8.11
N LEU A 213 1.50 9.22 -8.25
CA LEU A 213 2.62 10.08 -8.64
C LEU A 213 3.83 9.93 -7.71
N ARG A 214 3.60 9.89 -6.40
CA ARG A 214 4.65 9.64 -5.41
C ARG A 214 5.35 8.30 -5.65
N ASP A 215 4.58 7.27 -5.95
CA ASP A 215 5.11 5.92 -6.11
C ASP A 215 5.89 5.76 -7.42
N VAL A 216 5.49 6.46 -8.49
CA VAL A 216 6.26 6.53 -9.75
C VAL A 216 7.62 7.18 -9.53
N ILE A 217 7.65 8.32 -8.83
CA ILE A 217 8.91 9.02 -8.51
C ILE A 217 9.78 8.14 -7.62
N GLY A 218 9.19 7.53 -6.59
CA GLY A 218 9.88 6.62 -5.69
C GLY A 218 10.49 5.42 -6.42
N LEU A 219 9.71 4.76 -7.28
CA LEU A 219 10.18 3.64 -8.10
C LEU A 219 11.32 4.07 -9.03
N GLY A 220 11.25 5.27 -9.60
CA GLY A 220 12.32 5.84 -10.43
C GLY A 220 13.63 5.99 -9.65
N LEU A 221 13.57 6.51 -8.42
CA LEU A 221 14.74 6.63 -7.54
C LEU A 221 15.28 5.28 -7.09
N ASP A 222 14.40 4.35 -6.69
CA ASP A 222 14.78 2.98 -6.33
C ASP A 222 15.54 2.34 -7.50
N ARG A 223 15.03 2.48 -8.73
CA ARG A 223 15.62 1.95 -9.96
C ARG A 223 16.94 2.62 -10.33
N PHE A 224 17.04 3.93 -10.14
CA PHE A 224 18.25 4.70 -10.42
C PHE A 224 19.39 4.35 -9.46
N LEU A 225 19.09 4.13 -8.18
CA LEU A 225 20.08 3.82 -7.16
C LEU A 225 20.45 2.34 -7.07
N MET A 226 19.57 1.44 -7.51
CA MET A 226 19.80 -0.02 -7.46
C MET A 226 21.15 -0.47 -8.07
N PRO A 227 21.59 0.00 -9.26
CA PRO A 227 22.88 -0.40 -9.83
C PRO A 227 24.08 0.02 -8.98
N PHE A 228 23.96 1.13 -8.25
CA PHE A 228 25.02 1.59 -7.33
C PHE A 228 25.03 0.79 -6.03
N ALA A 229 23.87 0.30 -5.59
CA ALA A 229 23.74 -0.47 -4.36
C ALA A 229 24.16 -1.94 -4.49
N VAL A 230 24.02 -2.54 -5.68
CA VAL A 230 24.26 -3.99 -5.90
C VAL A 230 25.28 -4.29 -7.00
N GLY A 231 25.59 -3.33 -7.88
CA GLY A 231 26.65 -3.45 -8.87
C GLY A 231 26.27 -4.17 -10.18
N GLY A 232 27.28 -4.82 -10.77
CA GLY A 232 27.45 -5.17 -12.20
C GLY A 232 26.22 -5.62 -13.00
N PRO A 233 25.54 -6.73 -12.67
CA PRO A 233 24.49 -7.31 -13.53
C PRO A 233 23.29 -6.37 -13.77
N LEU A 234 22.97 -5.53 -12.78
CA LEU A 234 21.84 -4.61 -12.82
C LEU A 234 22.11 -3.36 -13.69
N ARG A 235 23.36 -3.14 -14.12
CA ARG A 235 23.72 -2.12 -15.12
C ARG A 235 23.36 -2.56 -16.53
N ASN A 236 23.19 -3.87 -16.77
CA ASN A 236 22.84 -4.40 -18.08
C ASN A 236 21.32 -4.34 -18.29
N PRO A 237 20.82 -3.62 -19.32
CA PRO A 237 19.38 -3.52 -19.57
C PRO A 237 18.72 -4.89 -19.81
N GLY A 238 19.42 -5.85 -20.43
CA GLY A 238 18.87 -7.19 -20.66
C GLY A 238 18.53 -7.94 -19.37
N TYR A 239 19.39 -7.83 -18.35
CA TYR A 239 19.13 -8.42 -17.04
C TYR A 239 17.95 -7.75 -16.34
N VAL A 240 17.86 -6.43 -16.49
CA VAL A 240 16.77 -5.62 -15.93
C VAL A 240 15.43 -6.02 -16.53
N TYR A 241 15.31 -6.01 -17.85
CA TYR A 241 14.08 -6.39 -18.54
C TYR A 241 13.73 -7.86 -18.29
N GLY A 242 14.72 -8.76 -18.29
CA GLY A 242 14.51 -10.17 -17.95
C GLY A 242 13.96 -10.35 -16.53
N SER A 243 14.56 -9.68 -15.54
CA SER A 243 14.10 -9.71 -14.15
C SER A 243 12.68 -9.15 -14.00
N PHE A 244 12.34 -8.12 -14.77
CA PHE A 244 11.00 -7.51 -14.79
C PHE A 244 9.96 -8.48 -15.34
N VAL A 245 10.22 -9.11 -16.49
CA VAL A 245 9.30 -10.09 -17.10
C VAL A 245 9.07 -11.28 -16.17
N ILE A 246 10.15 -11.86 -15.66
CA ILE A 246 10.09 -12.98 -14.72
C ILE A 246 9.28 -12.61 -13.48
N ARG A 247 9.55 -11.44 -12.90
CA ARG A 247 8.83 -10.94 -11.73
C ARG A 247 7.35 -10.74 -12.03
N SER A 248 7.03 -10.17 -13.18
CA SER A 248 5.64 -9.93 -13.59
C SER A 248 4.87 -11.25 -13.74
N LEU A 249 5.47 -12.27 -14.39
CA LEU A 249 4.88 -13.60 -14.50
C LEU A 249 4.70 -14.25 -13.12
N ASP A 250 5.73 -14.19 -12.27
CA ASP A 250 5.69 -14.79 -10.95
C ASP A 250 4.68 -14.09 -10.00
N GLU A 251 4.53 -12.77 -10.10
CA GLU A 251 3.48 -12.01 -9.41
C GLU A 251 2.09 -12.33 -9.96
N ARG A 252 1.94 -12.46 -11.28
CA ARG A 252 0.67 -12.82 -11.92
C ARG A 252 0.19 -14.20 -11.53
N VAL A 253 1.10 -15.17 -11.42
CA VAL A 253 0.78 -16.54 -10.96
C VAL A 253 0.43 -16.54 -9.48
N ALA A 254 1.25 -15.90 -8.63
CA ALA A 254 1.02 -15.95 -7.19
C ALA A 254 -0.23 -15.19 -6.72
N ASN A 255 -0.78 -14.31 -7.55
CA ASN A 255 -1.97 -13.53 -7.24
C ASN A 255 -3.15 -13.85 -8.17
N ASP A 256 -3.13 -14.97 -8.90
CA ASP A 256 -4.18 -15.31 -9.88
C ASP A 256 -5.59 -15.31 -9.25
N GLU A 257 -5.75 -15.88 -8.05
CA GLU A 257 -7.01 -15.87 -7.31
C GLU A 257 -7.48 -14.46 -6.92
N LEU A 258 -6.54 -13.58 -6.56
CA LEU A 258 -6.85 -12.19 -6.25
C LEU A 258 -7.38 -11.48 -7.50
N PHE A 259 -6.70 -11.65 -8.64
CA PHE A 259 -7.12 -11.06 -9.90
C PHE A 259 -8.48 -11.58 -10.38
N LYS A 260 -8.75 -12.88 -10.20
CA LYS A 260 -10.07 -13.46 -10.48
C LYS A 260 -11.17 -12.83 -9.63
N ARG A 261 -10.96 -12.75 -8.31
CA ARG A 261 -11.92 -12.10 -7.40
C ARG A 261 -12.18 -10.64 -7.76
N ILE A 262 -11.14 -9.86 -8.04
CA ILE A 262 -11.30 -8.46 -8.44
C ILE A 262 -12.12 -8.34 -9.74
N ARG A 263 -11.96 -9.26 -10.69
CA ARG A 263 -12.72 -9.27 -11.96
C ARG A 263 -14.20 -9.66 -11.79
N GLU A 264 -14.53 -10.39 -10.74
CA GLU A 264 -15.92 -10.78 -10.43
C GLU A 264 -16.71 -9.64 -9.77
N GLU A 265 -16.03 -8.57 -9.34
CA GLU A 265 -16.68 -7.41 -8.76
C GLU A 265 -17.50 -6.61 -9.79
N SER A 266 -18.51 -5.89 -9.29
CA SER A 266 -19.35 -5.02 -10.13
C SER A 266 -18.56 -3.91 -10.83
N ASN A 267 -17.50 -3.40 -10.20
CA ASN A 267 -16.57 -2.44 -10.77
C ASN A 267 -15.11 -2.85 -10.50
N PRO A 268 -14.53 -3.73 -11.34
CA PRO A 268 -13.20 -4.29 -11.13
C PRO A 268 -12.09 -3.23 -11.00
N TYR A 269 -12.17 -2.17 -11.81
CA TYR A 269 -11.22 -1.08 -11.76
C TYR A 269 -11.26 -0.32 -10.43
N ALA A 270 -12.45 0.06 -9.97
CA ALA A 270 -12.61 0.80 -8.71
C ALA A 270 -12.13 -0.04 -7.53
N SER A 271 -12.49 -1.33 -7.50
CA SER A 271 -12.06 -2.28 -6.47
C SER A 271 -10.53 -2.42 -6.45
N TYR A 272 -9.89 -2.51 -7.62
CA TYR A 272 -8.43 -2.63 -7.68
C TYR A 272 -7.73 -1.35 -7.21
N ARG A 273 -8.23 -0.18 -7.63
CA ARG A 273 -7.74 1.12 -7.18
C ARG A 273 -7.87 1.28 -5.67
N GLU A 274 -9.03 0.95 -5.12
CA GLU A 274 -9.29 1.07 -3.69
C GLU A 274 -8.36 0.14 -2.89
N LEU A 275 -8.24 -1.12 -3.32
CA LEU A 275 -7.31 -2.07 -2.73
C LEU A 275 -5.89 -1.50 -2.71
N TYR A 276 -5.40 -1.02 -3.85
CA TYR A 276 -4.07 -0.43 -3.95
C TYR A 276 -3.85 0.72 -2.96
N LEU A 277 -4.78 1.69 -2.93
CA LEU A 277 -4.67 2.88 -2.10
C LEU A 277 -4.75 2.54 -0.60
N LYS A 278 -5.67 1.66 -0.21
CA LYS A 278 -5.81 1.19 1.18
C LYS A 278 -4.57 0.44 1.63
N THR A 279 -4.10 -0.52 0.84
CA THR A 279 -2.88 -1.29 1.15
C THR A 279 -1.69 -0.35 1.29
N ARG A 280 -1.48 0.57 0.34
CA ARG A 280 -0.35 1.48 0.38
C ARG A 280 -0.37 2.41 1.59
N GLN A 281 -1.54 2.96 1.90
CA GLN A 281 -1.70 3.84 3.05
C GLN A 281 -1.39 3.10 4.35
N ALA A 282 -1.94 1.90 4.46
CA ALA A 282 -1.75 1.08 5.65
C ALA A 282 -0.27 0.68 5.79
N GLU A 283 0.44 0.29 4.72
CA GLU A 283 1.88 0.02 4.76
C GLU A 283 2.70 1.23 5.28
N ILE A 284 2.30 2.45 4.93
CA ILE A 284 2.95 3.68 5.41
C ILE A 284 2.62 3.95 6.89
N ASP A 285 1.39 3.68 7.31
CA ASP A 285 0.98 3.82 8.71
C ASP A 285 1.69 2.79 9.60
N ALA A 286 2.00 1.60 9.07
CA ALA A 286 2.88 0.62 9.69
C ALA A 286 4.24 1.19 10.05
N LEU A 287 4.85 1.94 9.11
CA LEU A 287 6.14 2.57 9.31
C LEU A 287 6.05 3.61 10.43
N LYS A 288 4.88 4.21 10.66
CA LYS A 288 4.65 5.16 11.76
C LYS A 288 4.29 4.48 13.09
N GLY A 289 4.25 3.15 13.13
CA GLY A 289 3.86 2.38 14.32
C GLY A 289 2.35 2.44 14.61
N LYS A 290 1.54 2.88 13.64
CA LYS A 290 0.07 2.99 13.78
C LYS A 290 -0.66 1.70 13.41
N ALA A 291 0.04 0.75 12.80
CA ALA A 291 -0.52 -0.52 12.37
C ALA A 291 0.53 -1.64 12.52
N ASP A 292 0.11 -2.81 13.00
CA ASP A 292 1.00 -3.97 13.17
C ASP A 292 0.99 -4.86 11.92
N PHE A 293 1.80 -4.46 10.93
CA PHE A 293 2.01 -5.24 9.70
C PHE A 293 2.89 -6.48 9.90
N GLN A 294 3.44 -6.69 11.11
CA GLN A 294 4.41 -7.76 11.36
C GLN A 294 3.76 -9.12 11.61
N LYS A 295 2.48 -9.16 12.02
CA LYS A 295 1.76 -10.40 12.30
C LYS A 295 1.06 -11.00 11.08
N GLU A 296 0.68 -10.17 10.12
CA GLU A 296 -0.01 -10.59 8.90
C GLU A 296 0.97 -10.58 7.73
N GLY A 297 1.77 -11.64 7.62
CA GLY A 297 2.51 -11.97 6.42
C GLY A 297 1.60 -12.38 5.26
N SER A 298 0.57 -11.59 4.96
CA SER A 298 -0.32 -11.74 3.81
C SER A 298 -1.28 -10.57 3.82
N ILE A 299 -1.54 -10.02 2.63
CA ILE A 299 -2.61 -9.05 2.38
C ILE A 299 -3.92 -9.68 2.84
N THR A 300 -4.40 -9.32 4.03
CA THR A 300 -5.81 -9.52 4.37
C THR A 300 -6.54 -8.41 3.62
N LEU A 301 -7.22 -8.78 2.53
CA LEU A 301 -8.10 -7.87 1.81
C LEU A 301 -9.00 -7.18 2.85
N PRO A 302 -9.12 -5.84 2.86
CA PRO A 302 -10.21 -5.23 3.61
C PRO A 302 -11.51 -5.86 3.12
N ALA A 303 -12.42 -6.20 4.04
CA ALA A 303 -13.77 -6.61 3.67
C ALA A 303 -14.32 -5.54 2.71
N ILE A 304 -14.66 -5.97 1.50
CA ILE A 304 -15.02 -5.05 0.43
C ILE A 304 -16.42 -4.54 0.76
N THR A 305 -16.51 -3.28 1.20
CA THR A 305 -17.77 -2.55 1.17
C THR A 305 -18.07 -2.30 -0.31
N PRO A 306 -19.22 -2.72 -0.84
CA PRO A 306 -19.57 -2.40 -2.23
C PRO A 306 -19.51 -0.88 -2.40
N THR A 307 -18.60 -0.40 -3.24
CA THR A 307 -18.60 1.01 -3.66
C THR A 307 -19.93 1.26 -4.36
N PRO A 308 -20.77 2.19 -3.88
CA PRO A 308 -22.00 2.54 -4.58
C PRO A 308 -21.65 2.95 -6.02
N PRO A 309 -22.41 2.51 -7.03
CA PRO A 309 -22.18 2.96 -8.40
C PRO A 309 -22.08 4.49 -8.42
N PRO A 310 -21.20 5.07 -9.26
CA PRO A 310 -21.10 6.52 -9.37
C PRO A 310 -22.51 7.05 -9.56
N ALA A 311 -22.94 7.91 -8.64
CA ALA A 311 -24.24 8.55 -8.75
C ALA A 311 -24.27 9.17 -10.15
N MET A 312 -25.09 8.60 -11.04
CA MET A 312 -25.48 9.31 -12.25
C MET A 312 -25.92 10.69 -11.77
N PRO A 313 -25.53 11.78 -12.46
CA PRO A 313 -26.06 13.09 -12.12
C PRO A 313 -27.56 12.92 -12.01
N SER A 314 -28.07 13.12 -10.79
CA SER A 314 -29.50 13.08 -10.50
C SER A 314 -30.11 13.91 -11.59
N ALA A 315 -30.86 13.28 -12.49
CA ALA A 315 -31.64 13.99 -13.47
C ALA A 315 -32.35 15.08 -12.68
N ALA A 316 -32.00 16.33 -12.97
CA ALA A 316 -32.71 17.46 -12.41
C ALA A 316 -34.16 17.13 -12.68
N SER A 317 -34.95 17.03 -11.61
CA SER A 317 -36.37 16.79 -11.69
C SER A 317 -36.92 17.76 -12.72
N GLU A 318 -37.27 17.25 -13.90
CA GLU A 318 -38.05 18.04 -14.84
C GLU A 318 -39.28 18.53 -14.06
N PRO A 319 -39.62 19.81 -14.14
CA PRO A 319 -40.82 20.30 -13.48
C PRO A 319 -42.00 19.54 -14.07
N VAL A 320 -42.64 18.73 -13.23
CA VAL A 320 -43.91 18.05 -13.54
C VAL A 320 -44.87 19.11 -14.08
N PRO A 321 -45.44 18.96 -15.29
CA PRO A 321 -46.47 19.87 -15.75
C PRO A 321 -47.63 19.80 -14.77
N ALA A 322 -47.99 20.95 -14.19
CA ALA A 322 -49.10 21.07 -13.26
C ALA A 322 -50.37 20.47 -13.91
N THR A 323 -50.89 19.41 -13.29
CA THR A 323 -52.22 18.89 -13.58
C THR A 323 -53.24 20.02 -13.40
N PRO A 324 -54.04 20.38 -14.43
CA PRO A 324 -55.08 21.37 -14.24
C PRO A 324 -56.15 20.85 -13.26
N PRO A 325 -56.67 21.69 -12.35
CA PRO A 325 -57.68 21.25 -11.40
C PRO A 325 -58.96 20.82 -12.11
N ALA A 326 -59.53 19.70 -11.68
CA ALA A 326 -60.79 19.18 -12.20
C ALA A 326 -61.94 20.19 -11.99
N PRO A 327 -62.83 20.40 -12.97
CA PRO A 327 -63.97 21.30 -12.79
C PRO A 327 -64.94 20.70 -11.77
N ILE A 328 -65.13 21.41 -10.65
CA ILE A 328 -66.17 21.12 -9.67
C ILE A 328 -67.48 21.69 -10.22
N PHE A 329 -68.36 20.83 -10.72
CA PHE A 329 -69.75 21.19 -10.98
C PHE A 329 -70.52 21.14 -9.66
N VAL A 330 -70.71 22.30 -9.03
CA VAL A 330 -71.73 22.49 -7.98
C VAL A 330 -72.94 23.12 -8.67
N SER A 331 -74.03 22.37 -8.72
CA SER A 331 -75.34 22.84 -9.19
C SER A 331 -75.83 24.00 -8.32
N GLU A 332 -76.11 25.16 -8.92
CA GLU A 332 -76.82 26.26 -8.25
C GLU A 332 -78.26 25.82 -7.92
N PRO A 333 -78.79 26.12 -6.71
CA PRO A 333 -80.20 25.92 -6.42
C PRO A 333 -81.04 26.97 -7.18
N VAL A 334 -82.04 26.49 -7.94
CA VAL A 334 -83.03 27.31 -8.63
C VAL A 334 -83.81 28.14 -7.60
N VAL A 335 -83.57 29.45 -7.54
CA VAL A 335 -84.38 30.42 -6.81
C VAL A 335 -85.55 30.83 -7.71
N GLN A 336 -86.77 30.48 -7.33
CA GLN A 336 -87.98 31.01 -7.96
C GLN A 336 -88.17 32.48 -7.54
N PRO A 337 -88.46 33.41 -8.47
CA PRO A 337 -88.74 34.80 -8.11
C PRO A 337 -90.16 34.95 -7.53
N LEU A 338 -90.28 35.66 -6.40
CA LEU A 338 -91.57 36.13 -5.89
C LEU A 338 -92.23 37.11 -6.88
N PRO A 339 -93.55 37.02 -7.13
CA PRO A 339 -94.26 37.98 -7.95
C PRO A 339 -94.42 39.33 -7.24
N SER A 340 -94.25 40.41 -8.00
CA SER A 340 -94.33 41.80 -7.56
C SER A 340 -95.77 42.22 -7.25
N ALA A 341 -95.92 43.07 -6.23
CA ALA A 341 -97.20 43.59 -5.77
C ALA A 341 -98.00 44.36 -6.84
N ARG A 342 -99.29 44.00 -6.97
CA ARG A 342 -100.42 44.91 -7.17
C ARG A 342 -101.65 44.32 -6.50
#